data_AF-B2VS90-F1
#
_entry.id   AF-B2VS90-F1
#
_cell.length_a   1.000
_cell.length_b   1.000
_cell.length_c   1.000
_cell.angle_alpha   90.00
_cell.angle_beta   90.00
_cell.angle_gamma   90.00
#
_symmetry.space_group_name_H-M   'P 1'
#
loop_
_entity.id
_entity.type
_entity.pdbx_description
1 polymer ?
#
loop_
_entity_poly.entity_id
_entity_poly.type
_entity_poly.pdbx_seq_one_letter_code
_entity_poly.pdbx_strand_id
1 'polypeptide(L)'
;MWTTMKKKKRCIIVAQGFYEWQKKNGGKEKIPHFVKRQDGQLMCFAGLWDRVQFEDSDKELFTYTIITTVSNKQLNFLHDRMPVMFDNGSDAIRTWLDPSRTEWNDALQSLLRPFHGKLECYPVSKDVGKVGNNSPSFLVPVDSAANKNNIANFFQSPQKQSVNRTEPDVKVEHEDETRATTDRIQGTEDNAPLPVSETHGIKREHDDDESELPSKRLNSNAAPSPAKTSKRQGTRSATNNGSAAKTTKDKASRKITAFFTSK
;
A
#
# COMPACT_ATOMS: atom_id res chain seq x y z
N MET A 1 -10.93 -18.94 24.12
CA MET A 1 -10.64 -18.34 22.80
C MET A 1 -9.75 -19.28 21.98
N TRP A 2 -8.43 -19.21 22.06
CA TRP A 2 -7.52 -19.88 21.11
C TRP A 2 -7.34 -21.41 21.25
N THR A 3 -7.95 -22.05 22.24
CA THR A 3 -7.69 -23.45 22.64
C THR A 3 -7.91 -24.46 21.51
N THR A 4 -9.00 -24.32 20.75
CA THR A 4 -9.33 -25.22 19.63
C THR A 4 -8.42 -24.99 18.42
N MET A 5 -8.11 -23.73 18.12
CA MET A 5 -7.27 -23.36 16.97
C MET A 5 -5.84 -23.84 17.14
N LYS A 6 -5.20 -23.63 18.31
CA LYS A 6 -3.78 -24.00 18.53
C LYS A 6 -3.50 -25.51 18.32
N LYS A 7 -4.51 -26.35 18.52
CA LYS A 7 -4.45 -27.81 18.33
C LYS A 7 -4.45 -28.25 16.86
N LYS A 8 -5.28 -27.64 15.99
CA LYS A 8 -5.51 -28.14 14.60
C LYS A 8 -5.55 -27.08 13.50
N LYS A 9 -5.77 -25.80 13.82
CA LYS A 9 -5.92 -24.71 12.83
C LYS A 9 -4.73 -23.75 12.88
N ARG A 10 -3.55 -24.31 12.62
CA ARG A 10 -2.29 -23.57 12.50
C ARG A 10 -2.03 -23.21 11.03
N CYS A 11 -1.42 -22.07 10.78
CA CYS A 11 -1.04 -21.61 9.44
C CYS A 11 0.25 -20.78 9.48
N ILE A 12 0.76 -20.41 8.30
CA ILE A 12 1.79 -19.39 8.13
C ILE A 12 1.18 -18.20 7.39
N ILE A 13 1.43 -16.98 7.88
CA ILE A 13 1.14 -15.75 7.12
C ILE A 13 2.44 -15.32 6.46
N VAL A 14 2.42 -15.13 5.14
CA VAL A 14 3.57 -14.70 4.35
C VAL A 14 3.49 -13.20 4.07
N ALA A 15 4.58 -12.46 4.25
CA ALA A 15 4.66 -11.04 3.94
C ALA A 15 6.08 -10.60 3.51
N GLN A 16 6.21 -9.48 2.80
CA GLN A 16 7.52 -8.85 2.55
C GLN A 16 8.10 -8.19 3.82
N GLY A 17 7.24 -7.84 4.77
CA GLY A 17 7.57 -7.17 6.02
C GLY A 17 6.30 -6.75 6.75
N PHE A 18 6.43 -5.95 7.81
CA PHE A 18 5.29 -5.37 8.53
C PHE A 18 5.57 -3.92 8.95
N TYR A 19 4.50 -3.15 9.22
CA TYR A 19 4.60 -1.80 9.75
C TYR A 19 4.36 -1.80 11.27
N GLU A 20 5.12 -0.99 12.00
CA GLU A 20 4.88 -0.70 13.42
C GLU A 20 5.22 0.77 13.72
N TRP A 21 4.53 1.39 14.69
CA TRP A 21 4.58 2.83 14.93
C TRP A 21 5.35 3.18 16.20
N GLN A 22 6.54 3.76 16.02
CA GLN A 22 7.34 4.28 17.14
C GLN A 22 6.59 5.45 17.80
N LYS A 23 6.30 5.32 19.09
CA LYS A 23 5.60 6.33 19.90
C LYS A 23 6.62 7.33 20.45
N LYS A 24 6.69 8.53 19.88
CA LYS A 24 7.50 9.65 20.40
C LYS A 24 6.64 10.61 21.22
N ASN A 25 7.29 11.44 22.05
CA ASN A 25 6.66 12.54 22.81
C ASN A 25 5.45 12.07 23.65
N GLY A 26 5.61 10.98 24.40
CA GLY A 26 4.54 10.36 25.20
C GLY A 26 3.43 9.68 24.39
N GLY A 27 3.67 9.42 23.09
CA GLY A 27 2.67 8.89 22.16
C GLY A 27 1.87 9.95 21.42
N LYS A 28 2.19 11.25 21.60
CA LYS A 28 1.62 12.35 20.79
C LYS A 28 2.02 12.24 19.32
N GLU A 29 3.25 11.79 19.04
CA GLU A 29 3.70 11.47 17.69
C GLU A 29 3.85 9.96 17.51
N LYS A 30 3.52 9.49 16.31
CA LYS A 30 3.74 8.13 15.84
C LYS A 30 4.51 8.15 14.52
N ILE A 31 5.67 7.52 14.47
CA ILE A 31 6.48 7.38 13.24
C ILE A 31 6.37 5.93 12.75
N PRO A 32 5.71 5.66 11.60
CA PRO A 32 5.70 4.32 11.04
C PRO A 32 7.11 3.93 10.62
N HIS A 33 7.50 2.72 11.01
CA HIS A 33 8.68 2.04 10.50
C HIS A 33 8.22 0.80 9.74
N PHE A 34 8.89 0.48 8.63
CA PHE A 34 8.75 -0.81 7.97
C PHE A 34 9.86 -1.74 8.43
N VAL A 35 9.49 -2.98 8.74
CA VAL A 35 10.39 -4.04 9.24
C VAL A 35 10.38 -5.20 8.25
N LYS A 36 11.56 -5.56 7.72
CA LYS A 36 11.78 -6.66 6.77
C LYS A 36 12.95 -7.55 7.20
N ARG A 37 13.12 -8.72 6.58
CA ARG A 37 14.34 -9.53 6.77
C ARG A 37 15.52 -8.84 6.08
N GLN A 38 16.69 -8.86 6.71
CA GLN A 38 17.90 -8.27 6.10
C GLN A 38 18.40 -9.10 4.89
N ASP A 39 18.11 -10.41 4.87
CA ASP A 39 18.44 -11.32 3.76
C ASP A 39 17.51 -11.20 2.53
N GLY A 40 16.57 -10.26 2.55
CA GLY A 40 15.63 -10.01 1.45
C GLY A 40 14.54 -11.09 1.28
N GLN A 41 14.53 -12.15 2.09
CA GLN A 41 13.50 -13.18 2.01
C GLN A 41 12.16 -12.69 2.58
N LEU A 42 11.08 -13.37 2.18
CA LEU A 42 9.75 -13.16 2.78
C LEU A 42 9.75 -13.60 4.26
N MET A 43 8.95 -12.91 5.07
CA MET A 43 8.66 -13.30 6.44
C MET A 43 7.57 -14.38 6.46
N CYS A 44 7.82 -15.47 7.18
CA CYS A 44 6.82 -16.48 7.54
C CYS A 44 6.42 -16.31 9.01
N PHE A 45 5.26 -15.70 9.26
CA PHE A 45 4.73 -15.53 10.62
C PHE A 45 3.94 -16.75 11.09
N ALA A 46 4.10 -17.15 12.35
CA ALA A 46 3.27 -18.19 12.95
C ALA A 46 1.82 -17.68 13.15
N GLY A 47 0.86 -18.37 12.54
CA GLY A 47 -0.54 -18.00 12.55
C GLY A 47 -1.47 -19.08 13.10
N LEU A 48 -2.64 -18.62 13.55
CA LEU A 48 -3.83 -19.45 13.72
C LEU A 48 -4.91 -19.00 12.75
N TRP A 49 -5.76 -19.92 12.29
CA TRP A 49 -6.90 -19.61 11.44
C TRP A 49 -8.21 -20.18 12.00
N ASP A 50 -9.33 -19.64 11.54
CA ASP A 50 -10.64 -20.27 11.70
C ASP A 50 -11.57 -19.90 10.52
N ARG A 51 -12.63 -20.68 10.31
CA ARG A 51 -13.65 -20.44 9.28
C ARG A 51 -15.03 -20.34 9.91
N VAL A 52 -15.88 -19.49 9.34
CA VAL A 52 -17.28 -19.33 9.74
C VAL A 52 -18.16 -19.32 8.49
N GLN A 53 -19.25 -20.09 8.52
CA GLN A 53 -20.38 -19.92 7.61
C GLN A 53 -21.37 -18.97 8.28
N PHE A 54 -21.91 -18.01 7.54
CA PHE A 54 -23.01 -17.18 8.02
C PHE A 54 -24.34 -17.68 7.44
N GLU A 55 -25.43 -17.50 8.18
CA GLU A 55 -26.77 -17.95 7.78
C GLU A 55 -27.29 -17.22 6.52
N ASP A 56 -26.76 -16.04 6.23
CA ASP A 56 -27.08 -15.20 5.07
C ASP A 56 -26.06 -15.32 3.92
N SER A 57 -25.18 -16.34 3.92
CA SER A 57 -24.19 -16.54 2.87
C SER A 57 -23.85 -18.00 2.58
N ASP A 58 -23.76 -18.36 1.30
CA ASP A 58 -23.28 -19.66 0.84
C ASP A 58 -21.74 -19.81 0.92
N LYS A 59 -21.00 -18.79 1.37
CA LYS A 59 -19.53 -18.76 1.35
C LYS A 59 -18.90 -18.83 2.74
N GLU A 60 -18.01 -19.79 2.94
CA GLU A 60 -17.17 -19.87 4.15
C GLU A 60 -16.20 -18.68 4.22
N LEU A 61 -16.33 -17.85 5.26
CA LEU A 61 -15.35 -16.80 5.57
C LEU A 61 -14.18 -17.41 6.35
N PHE A 62 -13.02 -17.52 5.71
CA PHE A 62 -11.77 -17.84 6.37
C PHE A 62 -11.13 -16.59 6.99
N THR A 63 -10.67 -16.71 8.22
CA THR A 63 -10.04 -15.65 9.02
C THR A 63 -8.75 -16.15 9.65
N TYR A 64 -7.83 -15.25 10.01
CA TYR A 64 -6.58 -15.60 10.66
C TYR A 64 -6.14 -14.58 11.72
N THR A 65 -5.20 -14.97 12.56
CA THR A 65 -4.49 -14.09 13.50
C THR A 65 -3.01 -14.44 13.54
N ILE A 66 -2.16 -13.42 13.64
CA ILE A 66 -0.70 -13.56 13.75
C ILE A 66 -0.31 -13.68 15.22
N ILE A 67 0.41 -14.73 15.59
CA ILE A 67 0.88 -14.94 16.96
C ILE A 67 1.96 -13.91 17.29
N THR A 68 1.80 -13.24 18.44
CA THR A 68 2.74 -12.24 18.95
C THR A 68 3.46 -12.71 20.20
N THR A 69 4.75 -12.38 20.28
CA THR A 69 5.68 -12.70 21.38
C THR A 69 6.39 -11.43 21.87
N VAL A 70 7.40 -11.53 22.74
CA VAL A 70 8.20 -10.37 23.18
C VAL A 70 9.13 -9.88 22.06
N SER A 71 9.40 -8.58 21.98
CA SER A 71 10.38 -8.06 21.02
C SER A 71 11.79 -8.57 21.30
N ASN A 72 12.55 -8.81 20.24
CA ASN A 72 13.99 -9.00 20.31
C ASN A 72 14.72 -7.65 20.50
N LYS A 73 16.05 -7.68 20.70
CA LYS A 73 16.87 -6.46 20.87
C LYS A 73 16.77 -5.49 19.68
N GLN A 74 16.51 -5.98 18.47
CA GLN A 74 16.41 -5.18 17.25
C GLN A 74 15.13 -4.33 17.20
N LEU A 75 14.04 -4.76 17.85
CA LEU A 75 12.72 -4.09 17.79
C LEU A 75 12.23 -3.49 19.11
N ASN A 76 12.94 -3.70 20.22
CA ASN A 76 12.50 -3.23 21.54
C ASN A 76 12.42 -1.68 21.66
N PHE A 77 13.08 -0.93 20.77
CA PHE A 77 12.96 0.53 20.68
C PHE A 77 11.68 1.01 19.99
N LEU A 78 10.96 0.10 19.32
CA LEU A 78 9.82 0.35 18.43
C LEU A 78 8.50 -0.10 19.10
N HIS A 79 8.44 -1.34 19.59
CA HIS A 79 7.34 -1.86 20.41
C HIS A 79 7.84 -2.97 21.35
N ASP A 80 7.11 -3.28 22.43
CA ASP A 80 7.41 -4.40 23.35
C ASP A 80 7.03 -5.80 22.80
N ARG A 81 6.42 -5.86 21.61
CA ARG A 81 5.97 -7.09 20.95
C ARG A 81 6.45 -7.15 19.52
N MET A 82 6.65 -8.37 19.03
CA MET A 82 6.82 -8.67 17.61
C MET A 82 6.01 -9.90 17.21
N PRO A 83 5.73 -10.10 15.90
CA PRO A 83 5.27 -11.39 15.40
C PRO A 83 6.26 -12.53 15.75
N VAL A 84 5.74 -13.73 16.01
CA VAL A 84 6.56 -14.94 15.93
C VAL A 84 6.86 -15.20 14.46
N MET A 85 8.14 -15.36 14.13
CA MET A 85 8.64 -15.63 12.77
C MET A 85 9.40 -16.95 12.74
N PHE A 86 9.28 -17.69 11.64
CA PHE A 86 10.13 -18.84 11.33
C PHE A 86 11.03 -18.54 10.13
N ASP A 87 12.15 -19.25 10.05
CA ASP A 87 13.02 -19.23 8.88
C ASP A 87 12.48 -20.12 7.76
N ASN A 88 12.64 -19.65 6.52
CA ASN A 88 12.03 -20.29 5.35
C ASN A 88 12.64 -21.68 5.11
N GLY A 89 11.78 -22.68 4.87
CA GLY A 89 12.20 -24.07 4.69
C GLY A 89 12.69 -24.79 5.96
N SER A 90 12.59 -24.16 7.14
CA SER A 90 13.00 -24.77 8.42
C SER A 90 12.03 -25.84 8.95
N ASP A 91 12.54 -26.74 9.79
CA ASP A 91 11.71 -27.76 10.45
C ASP A 91 10.74 -27.18 11.48
N ALA A 92 10.91 -25.92 11.89
CA ALA A 92 9.91 -25.18 12.65
C ALA A 92 8.63 -24.98 11.82
N ILE A 93 8.75 -24.62 10.53
CA ILE A 93 7.59 -24.52 9.62
C ILE A 93 6.95 -25.90 9.43
N ARG A 94 7.74 -26.96 9.19
CA ARG A 94 7.23 -28.33 9.04
C ARG A 94 6.45 -28.76 10.28
N THR A 95 7.05 -28.62 11.46
CA THR A 95 6.45 -28.98 12.76
C THR A 95 5.20 -28.14 13.07
N TRP A 96 5.17 -26.88 12.65
CA TRP A 96 4.02 -25.99 12.85
C TRP A 96 2.85 -26.33 11.92
N LEU A 97 3.10 -26.70 10.67
CA LEU A 97 2.07 -27.04 9.68
C LEU A 97 1.65 -28.51 9.68
N ASP A 98 2.41 -29.40 10.34
CA ASP A 98 2.13 -30.82 10.48
C ASP A 98 0.68 -31.10 10.94
N PRO A 99 -0.19 -31.70 10.09
CA PRO A 99 -1.59 -31.96 10.43
C PRO A 99 -1.77 -33.16 11.35
N SER A 100 -0.77 -34.04 11.50
CA SER A 100 -0.81 -35.17 12.45
C SER A 100 -0.67 -34.69 13.90
N ARG A 101 0.02 -33.54 14.11
CA ARG A 101 0.15 -32.86 15.41
C ARG A 101 -1.14 -32.14 15.79
N THR A 102 -2.12 -32.96 16.15
CA THR A 102 -3.49 -32.57 16.52
C THR A 102 -3.62 -32.08 17.97
N GLU A 103 -2.54 -32.14 18.76
CA GLU A 103 -2.51 -31.77 20.17
C GLU A 103 -1.50 -30.68 20.47
N TRP A 104 -1.76 -29.90 21.53
CA TRP A 104 -0.84 -28.85 21.99
C TRP A 104 0.16 -29.41 22.98
N ASN A 105 1.45 -29.23 22.71
CA ASN A 105 2.55 -29.75 23.52
C ASN A 105 3.72 -28.76 23.58
N ASP A 106 4.70 -29.06 24.44
CA ASP A 106 5.86 -28.20 24.64
C ASP A 106 6.71 -28.04 23.37
N ALA A 107 6.71 -29.02 22.46
CA ALA A 107 7.38 -28.89 21.16
C ALA A 107 6.77 -27.74 20.33
N LEU A 108 5.45 -27.68 20.16
CA LEU A 108 4.78 -26.56 19.47
C LEU A 108 4.93 -25.24 20.23
N GLN A 109 4.88 -25.26 21.56
CA GLN A 109 5.09 -24.09 22.41
C GLN A 109 6.53 -23.54 22.28
N SER A 110 7.52 -24.43 22.13
CA SER A 110 8.93 -24.10 21.99
C SER A 110 9.28 -23.36 20.69
N LEU A 111 8.38 -23.38 19.70
CA LEU A 111 8.55 -22.62 18.45
C LEU A 111 8.20 -21.14 18.61
N LEU A 112 7.37 -20.76 19.59
CA LEU A 112 6.77 -19.42 19.69
C LEU A 112 7.66 -18.36 20.36
N ARG A 113 8.94 -18.34 19.98
CA ARG A 113 10.00 -17.47 20.52
C ARG A 113 10.19 -16.20 19.67
N PRO A 114 10.87 -15.16 20.19
CA PRO A 114 11.30 -14.01 19.39
C PRO A 114 12.22 -14.43 18.25
N PHE A 115 12.20 -13.70 17.14
CA PHE A 115 13.05 -14.01 16.00
C PHE A 115 14.53 -13.68 16.28
N HIS A 116 15.42 -14.62 15.98
CA HIS A 116 16.86 -14.50 16.21
C HIS A 116 17.66 -14.03 14.98
N GLY A 117 17.11 -14.14 13.77
CA GLY A 117 17.75 -13.65 12.55
C GLY A 117 17.81 -12.12 12.46
N LYS A 118 18.55 -11.62 11.47
CA LYS A 118 18.75 -10.18 11.27
C LYS A 118 17.54 -9.54 10.59
N LEU A 119 17.09 -8.41 11.15
CA LEU A 119 16.00 -7.60 10.64
C LEU A 119 16.54 -6.24 10.22
N GLU A 120 15.92 -5.69 9.18
CA GLU A 120 16.10 -4.29 8.77
C GLU A 120 14.84 -3.52 9.19
N CYS A 121 15.02 -2.32 9.73
CA CYS A 121 13.93 -1.49 10.26
C CYS A 121 14.23 -0.02 10.03
N TYR A 122 13.41 0.66 9.23
CA TYR A 122 13.60 2.07 8.86
C TYR A 122 12.28 2.85 8.86
N PRO A 123 12.30 4.18 9.10
CA PRO A 123 11.10 5.02 9.02
C PRO A 123 10.60 5.14 7.58
N VAL A 124 9.27 5.17 7.41
CA VAL A 124 8.58 5.29 6.11
C VAL A 124 7.56 6.45 6.13
N SER A 125 6.89 6.73 5.00
CA SER A 125 5.91 7.82 4.94
C SER A 125 4.77 7.64 5.95
N LYS A 126 4.36 8.75 6.59
CA LYS A 126 3.19 8.82 7.47
C LYS A 126 1.87 8.50 6.75
N ASP A 127 1.83 8.56 5.42
CA ASP A 127 0.65 8.24 4.60
C ASP A 127 0.22 6.77 4.63
N VAL A 128 1.08 5.85 5.05
CA VAL A 128 0.73 4.43 5.27
C VAL A 128 -0.29 4.24 6.40
N GLY A 129 -0.44 5.25 7.28
CA GLY A 129 -1.47 5.25 8.34
C GLY A 129 -2.89 5.59 7.87
N LYS A 130 -3.08 5.96 6.59
CA LYS A 130 -4.40 6.28 6.02
C LYS A 130 -5.00 5.03 5.37
N VAL A 131 -6.09 4.52 5.95
CA VAL A 131 -6.80 3.33 5.45
C VAL A 131 -7.29 3.57 4.01
N GLY A 132 -7.08 2.58 3.14
CA GLY A 132 -7.43 2.65 1.71
C GLY A 132 -6.27 3.07 0.80
N ASN A 133 -5.20 3.67 1.35
CA ASN A 133 -4.00 3.96 0.57
C ASN A 133 -3.22 2.67 0.23
N ASN A 134 -2.74 2.57 -1.02
CA ASN A 134 -1.79 1.55 -1.45
C ASN A 134 -0.75 2.20 -2.39
N SER A 135 0.55 2.07 -2.10
CA SER A 135 1.63 2.60 -2.93
C SER A 135 2.95 1.90 -2.64
N PRO A 136 3.76 1.54 -3.65
CA PRO A 136 5.14 1.06 -3.45
C PRO A 136 6.02 2.04 -2.66
N SER A 137 5.71 3.34 -2.70
CA SER A 137 6.43 4.38 -1.95
C SER A 137 6.41 4.18 -0.43
N PHE A 138 5.45 3.41 0.12
CA PHE A 138 5.38 3.14 1.57
C PHE A 138 6.45 2.14 2.04
N LEU A 139 7.12 1.46 1.12
CA LEU A 139 8.27 0.59 1.40
C LEU A 139 9.62 1.33 1.34
N VAL A 140 9.63 2.59 0.90
CA VAL A 140 10.85 3.38 0.69
C VAL A 140 11.22 4.12 2.00
N PRO A 141 12.49 4.05 2.45
CA PRO A 141 12.96 4.83 3.59
C PRO A 141 12.79 6.34 3.38
N VAL A 142 12.40 7.08 4.42
CA VAL A 142 12.17 8.55 4.33
C VAL A 142 13.43 9.31 3.88
N ASP A 143 14.61 8.81 4.26
CA ASP A 143 15.95 9.32 3.97
C ASP A 143 16.56 8.78 2.67
N SER A 144 15.88 7.88 1.94
CA SER A 144 16.34 7.39 0.64
C SER A 144 16.22 8.46 -0.45
N ALA A 145 17.18 8.57 -1.35
CA ALA A 145 17.09 9.46 -2.52
C ALA A 145 15.89 9.12 -3.43
N ALA A 146 15.41 7.87 -3.41
CA ALA A 146 14.22 7.43 -4.14
C ALA A 146 12.91 8.01 -3.57
N ASN A 147 12.90 8.53 -2.33
CA ASN A 147 11.78 9.29 -1.80
C ASN A 147 11.79 10.70 -2.40
N LYS A 148 10.80 11.01 -3.25
CA LYS A 148 10.65 12.34 -3.88
C LYS A 148 10.52 13.48 -2.86
N ASN A 149 10.10 13.18 -1.63
CA ASN A 149 9.94 14.14 -0.54
C ASN A 149 11.17 14.18 0.41
N ASN A 150 12.30 13.58 0.03
CA ASN A 150 13.54 13.63 0.81
C ASN A 150 14.15 15.04 0.77
N ILE A 151 14.52 15.56 1.95
CA ILE A 151 15.12 16.89 2.08
C ILE A 151 16.48 17.00 1.34
N ALA A 152 17.21 15.89 1.18
CA ALA A 152 18.46 15.86 0.41
C ALA A 152 18.24 16.23 -1.06
N ASN A 153 17.14 15.79 -1.67
CA ASN A 153 16.80 16.10 -3.05
C ASN A 153 16.46 17.61 -3.22
N PHE A 154 16.02 18.27 -2.15
CA PHE A 154 15.72 19.71 -2.12
C PHE A 154 16.98 20.59 -2.11
N PHE A 155 18.12 20.05 -1.66
CA PHE A 155 19.42 20.74 -1.65
C PHE A 155 20.28 20.44 -2.90
N GLN A 156 19.82 19.60 -3.83
CA GLN A 156 20.58 19.19 -5.01
C GLN A 156 20.28 20.01 -6.28
N SER A 157 19.40 21.01 -6.23
CA SER A 157 19.16 21.93 -7.35
C SER A 157 20.33 22.91 -7.54
N PRO A 158 21.07 22.89 -8.66
CA PRO A 158 22.25 23.74 -8.82
C PRO A 158 21.87 25.18 -9.18
N GLN A 159 22.32 26.15 -8.37
CA GLN A 159 22.39 27.55 -8.81
C GLN A 159 23.49 27.68 -9.89
N LYS A 160 23.12 27.80 -11.17
CA LYS A 160 24.07 28.29 -12.19
C LYS A 160 23.44 28.82 -13.49
N GLN A 161 23.15 30.12 -13.54
CA GLN A 161 23.22 30.95 -14.75
C GLN A 161 23.02 32.46 -14.41
N SER A 162 24.08 33.15 -13.94
CA SER A 162 24.01 34.60 -13.67
C SER A 162 25.39 35.30 -13.48
N VAL A 163 26.23 35.31 -14.52
CA VAL A 163 27.41 36.20 -14.70
C VAL A 163 27.53 36.43 -16.22
N ASN A 164 27.16 37.59 -16.78
CA ASN A 164 27.97 38.81 -17.03
C ASN A 164 29.21 38.61 -17.94
N ARG A 165 29.59 39.49 -18.89
CA ARG A 165 28.95 40.72 -19.46
C ARG A 165 29.80 41.34 -20.62
N THR A 166 29.19 41.55 -21.80
CA THR A 166 29.56 42.54 -22.86
C THR A 166 30.86 42.34 -23.70
N GLU A 167 30.83 42.93 -24.91
CA GLU A 167 31.72 42.88 -26.10
C GLU A 167 32.84 43.99 -26.05
N PRO A 168 33.67 44.32 -27.10
CA PRO A 168 33.62 43.92 -28.52
C PRO A 168 34.94 43.75 -29.35
N ASP A 169 34.73 43.38 -30.63
CA ASP A 169 35.44 43.70 -31.89
C ASP A 169 36.99 43.57 -32.07
N VAL A 170 37.42 42.71 -33.01
CA VAL A 170 38.56 42.91 -33.94
C VAL A 170 38.31 42.13 -35.25
N LYS A 171 38.44 42.78 -36.41
CA LYS A 171 38.45 42.15 -37.75
C LYS A 171 39.83 41.57 -38.13
N VAL A 172 39.82 40.47 -38.89
CA VAL A 172 40.84 40.17 -39.92
C VAL A 172 40.14 39.56 -41.13
N GLU A 173 40.40 40.08 -42.33
CA GLU A 173 39.94 39.59 -43.63
C GLU A 173 41.16 39.11 -44.44
N HIS A 174 41.03 38.11 -45.31
CA HIS A 174 42.06 37.74 -46.29
C HIS A 174 41.55 36.79 -47.39
N GLU A 175 41.99 37.05 -48.63
CA GLU A 175 41.76 36.27 -49.86
C GLU A 175 43.10 35.68 -50.39
N ASP A 176 43.15 34.69 -51.30
CA ASP A 176 42.09 33.86 -51.90
C ASP A 176 42.50 32.35 -51.80
N GLU A 177 42.52 31.41 -52.75
CA GLU A 177 42.24 31.33 -54.20
C GLU A 177 41.64 29.94 -54.55
N THR A 178 41.32 29.70 -55.83
CA THR A 178 40.43 28.62 -56.27
C THR A 178 41.04 27.21 -56.29
N ARG A 179 40.16 26.20 -56.15
CA ARG A 179 40.14 25.06 -57.09
C ARG A 179 38.74 24.44 -57.18
N ALA A 180 38.23 24.30 -58.40
CA ALA A 180 36.86 23.84 -58.65
C ALA A 180 36.70 22.33 -58.87
N THR A 181 35.50 21.82 -58.64
CA THR A 181 34.87 20.70 -59.38
C THR A 181 33.34 20.79 -59.23
N THR A 182 32.62 20.58 -60.33
CA THR A 182 31.15 20.57 -60.44
C THR A 182 30.64 19.11 -60.24
N ASP A 183 29.36 18.77 -60.03
CA ASP A 183 28.08 19.48 -59.98
C ASP A 183 27.10 18.59 -59.18
N ARG A 184 26.05 19.17 -58.55
CA ARG A 184 24.63 18.83 -58.83
C ARG A 184 23.63 19.65 -57.98
N ILE A 185 22.96 20.56 -58.68
CA ILE A 185 21.77 21.36 -58.30
C ILE A 185 20.52 20.43 -58.33
N GLN A 186 19.36 20.61 -57.66
CA GLN A 186 18.73 21.62 -56.76
C GLN A 186 18.16 20.87 -55.51
N GLY A 187 17.57 21.44 -54.43
CA GLY A 187 16.56 22.51 -54.32
C GLY A 187 15.12 21.97 -54.52
N THR A 188 14.07 22.39 -53.80
CA THR A 188 13.91 23.42 -52.75
C THR A 188 12.68 23.14 -51.86
N GLU A 189 12.77 23.60 -50.60
CA GLU A 189 11.74 24.27 -49.78
C GLU A 189 10.24 23.87 -49.76
N ASP A 190 9.78 23.66 -48.52
CA ASP A 190 8.46 23.92 -47.91
C ASP A 190 7.37 24.64 -48.74
N ASN A 191 6.13 24.10 -48.69
CA ASN A 191 4.86 24.86 -48.61
C ASN A 191 3.68 23.90 -48.40
N ALA A 192 2.71 24.28 -47.55
CA ALA A 192 1.52 23.46 -47.24
C ALA A 192 0.25 23.95 -47.95
N PRO A 193 -0.64 23.03 -48.39
CA PRO A 193 -2.06 23.35 -48.61
C PRO A 193 -3.05 22.44 -47.87
N LEU A 194 -4.17 23.06 -47.48
CA LEU A 194 -5.47 22.50 -47.09
C LEU A 194 -6.54 23.16 -48.00
N PRO A 195 -7.84 22.75 -48.06
CA PRO A 195 -8.49 21.47 -47.68
C PRO A 195 -9.49 20.95 -48.77
N VAL A 196 -10.30 19.91 -48.44
CA VAL A 196 -11.58 19.44 -49.06
C VAL A 196 -11.58 19.01 -50.55
N SER A 197 -12.56 18.25 -51.09
CA SER A 197 -13.89 17.76 -50.61
C SER A 197 -14.23 16.34 -51.11
N GLU A 198 -15.10 15.62 -50.39
CA GLU A 198 -16.15 14.63 -50.82
C GLU A 198 -15.91 13.61 -51.97
N THR A 199 -16.47 12.39 -52.02
CA THR A 199 -17.32 11.49 -51.17
C THR A 199 -17.00 10.02 -51.61
N HIS A 200 -17.55 8.88 -51.14
CA HIS A 200 -18.88 8.51 -50.59
C HIS A 200 -18.84 7.09 -49.94
N GLY A 201 -19.60 6.86 -48.84
CA GLY A 201 -20.02 5.51 -48.36
C GLY A 201 -18.95 4.60 -47.71
N ILE A 202 -19.31 3.60 -46.86
CA ILE A 202 -20.57 3.30 -46.16
C ILE A 202 -20.23 2.89 -44.71
N LYS A 203 -20.96 3.42 -43.73
CA LYS A 203 -20.85 3.05 -42.31
C LYS A 203 -22.09 2.22 -41.91
N ARG A 204 -21.93 1.26 -41.00
CA ARG A 204 -23.03 0.67 -40.23
C ARG A 204 -22.78 0.95 -38.75
N GLU A 205 -23.79 1.47 -38.09
CA GLU A 205 -23.88 1.51 -36.63
C GLU A 205 -25.04 0.59 -36.21
N HIS A 206 -25.19 0.35 -34.91
CA HIS A 206 -26.29 -0.44 -34.34
C HIS A 206 -27.13 0.48 -33.47
N ASP A 207 -28.44 0.34 -33.56
CA ASP A 207 -29.42 1.26 -33.00
C ASP A 207 -29.50 1.21 -31.45
N ASP A 208 -29.69 2.37 -30.85
CA ASP A 208 -30.55 2.58 -29.67
C ASP A 208 -31.92 3.03 -30.20
N ASP A 209 -33.04 2.52 -29.66
CA ASP A 209 -34.40 2.82 -30.14
C ASP A 209 -35.16 3.79 -29.20
N GLU A 210 -36.12 4.53 -29.76
CA GLU A 210 -36.67 5.80 -29.21
C GLU A 210 -38.22 5.79 -29.11
N SER A 211 -38.79 6.93 -28.70
CA SER A 211 -40.14 7.43 -29.00
C SER A 211 -41.34 6.94 -28.15
N GLU A 212 -42.37 7.77 -27.83
CA GLU A 212 -42.43 9.24 -27.80
C GLU A 212 -43.55 9.78 -26.85
N LEU A 213 -43.79 11.10 -26.89
CA LEU A 213 -44.70 11.93 -26.07
C LEU A 213 -46.16 11.94 -26.64
N PRO A 214 -47.11 12.91 -26.39
CA PRO A 214 -47.15 14.09 -25.48
C PRO A 214 -48.51 14.38 -24.75
N SER A 215 -48.52 15.30 -23.75
CA SER A 215 -49.40 16.54 -23.70
C SER A 215 -49.75 17.17 -22.32
N LYS A 216 -49.49 18.49 -22.20
CA LYS A 216 -50.32 19.61 -21.63
C LYS A 216 -50.75 19.71 -20.13
N ARG A 217 -50.30 20.83 -19.52
CA ARG A 217 -51.02 21.85 -18.67
C ARG A 217 -51.28 21.66 -17.14
N LEU A 218 -50.62 22.54 -16.36
CA LEU A 218 -51.11 23.49 -15.32
C LEU A 218 -51.76 23.03 -13.98
N ASN A 219 -51.09 23.43 -12.88
CA ASN A 219 -51.55 23.87 -11.55
C ASN A 219 -52.91 23.41 -10.95
N SER A 220 -52.85 22.84 -9.72
CA SER A 220 -53.57 23.35 -8.53
C SER A 220 -53.12 22.65 -7.22
N ASN A 221 -53.58 23.15 -6.06
CA ASN A 221 -53.11 22.77 -4.72
C ASN A 221 -53.76 21.48 -4.16
N ALA A 222 -53.01 20.66 -3.41
CA ALA A 222 -53.48 19.99 -2.19
C ALA A 222 -52.35 19.27 -1.40
N ALA A 223 -52.56 19.11 -0.09
CA ALA A 223 -51.88 18.18 0.83
C ALA A 223 -53.00 17.44 1.62
N PRO A 224 -52.75 16.40 2.47
CA PRO A 224 -51.45 15.91 2.97
C PRO A 224 -51.24 14.37 3.11
N SER A 225 -49.96 13.95 3.17
CA SER A 225 -49.44 12.79 3.97
C SER A 225 -49.92 11.34 3.65
N PRO A 226 -49.27 10.28 4.19
CA PRO A 226 -48.01 10.21 4.96
C PRO A 226 -46.87 9.36 4.33
N ALA A 227 -45.70 9.48 4.95
CA ALA A 227 -44.39 8.92 4.58
C ALA A 227 -44.26 7.42 4.26
N LYS A 228 -43.34 7.11 3.33
CA LYS A 228 -42.46 5.92 3.32
C LYS A 228 -41.16 6.23 2.55
N THR A 229 -40.09 6.59 3.26
CA THR A 229 -38.76 6.83 2.65
C THR A 229 -37.95 5.54 2.53
N SER A 230 -37.35 5.33 1.36
CA SER A 230 -36.51 4.17 1.07
C SER A 230 -35.12 4.31 1.73
N LYS A 231 -34.62 3.22 2.33
CA LYS A 231 -33.23 3.15 2.83
C LYS A 231 -32.34 2.49 1.79
N ARG A 232 -31.46 3.26 1.15
CA ARG A 232 -30.27 2.71 0.49
C ARG A 232 -29.43 1.97 1.54
N GLN A 233 -29.05 0.72 1.27
CA GLN A 233 -28.16 -0.03 2.14
C GLN A 233 -26.72 0.48 1.98
N GLY A 234 -26.17 1.07 3.03
CA GLY A 234 -24.74 1.40 3.11
C GLY A 234 -23.93 0.19 3.59
N THR A 235 -22.73 0.02 3.06
CA THR A 235 -21.80 -1.06 3.47
C THR A 235 -21.36 -0.90 4.92
N ARG A 236 -21.49 -1.97 5.71
CA ARG A 236 -21.16 -1.96 7.15
C ARG A 236 -19.66 -2.20 7.37
N SER A 237 -18.91 -1.14 7.62
CA SER A 237 -17.54 -1.24 8.14
C SER A 237 -17.53 -1.67 9.61
N ALA A 238 -16.62 -2.57 9.98
CA ALA A 238 -16.59 -3.26 11.28
C ALA A 238 -15.96 -2.44 12.43
N THR A 239 -15.82 -1.12 12.30
CA THR A 239 -15.24 -0.25 13.33
C THR A 239 -16.03 1.06 13.51
N ASN A 240 -17.16 1.00 14.22
CA ASN A 240 -17.81 2.22 14.73
C ASN A 240 -17.35 2.47 16.17
N ASN A 241 -16.48 3.45 16.36
CA ASN A 241 -15.77 3.68 17.62
C ASN A 241 -16.57 4.57 18.58
N GLY A 242 -17.69 4.04 19.08
CA GLY A 242 -18.58 4.74 20.03
C GLY A 242 -17.89 5.07 21.36
N SER A 243 -18.14 6.28 21.86
CA SER A 243 -17.46 6.87 23.02
C SER A 243 -17.64 6.09 24.33
N ALA A 244 -16.66 5.27 24.70
CA ALA A 244 -16.58 4.63 26.01
C ALA A 244 -15.92 5.55 27.06
N ALA A 245 -16.43 5.54 28.29
CA ALA A 245 -15.96 6.40 29.38
C ALA A 245 -14.51 6.11 29.83
N LYS A 246 -13.84 7.12 30.41
CA LYS A 246 -12.48 7.02 30.95
C LYS A 246 -12.40 5.95 32.06
N THR A 247 -11.89 4.78 31.71
CA THR A 247 -11.26 3.85 32.67
C THR A 247 -9.74 4.01 32.61
N THR A 248 -9.05 3.61 33.67
CA THR A 248 -7.65 3.98 33.93
C THR A 248 -6.65 3.44 32.91
N LYS A 249 -5.56 4.20 32.71
CA LYS A 249 -4.34 3.69 32.07
C LYS A 249 -3.81 2.53 32.91
N ASP A 250 -3.86 1.32 32.37
CA ASP A 250 -2.68 0.44 32.16
C ASP A 250 -3.12 -0.97 31.73
N LYS A 251 -3.45 -1.10 30.44
CA LYS A 251 -3.53 -2.39 29.75
C LYS A 251 -2.63 -2.36 28.52
N ALA A 252 -1.37 -2.75 28.72
CA ALA A 252 -0.55 -3.24 27.62
C ALA A 252 -1.29 -4.41 26.94
N SER A 253 -1.34 -4.42 25.60
CA SER A 253 -2.08 -5.44 24.86
C SER A 253 -1.41 -6.81 25.05
N ARG A 254 -2.07 -7.72 25.77
CA ARG A 254 -1.53 -9.04 26.13
C ARG A 254 -1.03 -9.78 24.89
N LYS A 255 0.16 -10.37 24.98
CA LYS A 255 0.82 -11.16 23.92
C LYS A 255 0.02 -12.45 23.71
N ILE A 256 -0.15 -12.90 22.46
CA ILE A 256 -0.96 -14.09 22.17
C ILE A 256 -0.31 -15.35 22.78
N THR A 257 1.01 -15.41 22.85
CA THR A 257 1.75 -16.47 23.56
C THR A 257 1.39 -16.59 25.05
N ALA A 258 0.97 -15.51 25.71
CA ALA A 258 0.54 -15.51 27.11
C ALA A 258 -0.88 -16.11 27.34
N PHE A 259 -1.45 -16.74 26.31
CA PHE A 259 -2.64 -17.61 26.40
C PHE A 259 -2.32 -19.08 26.05
N PHE A 260 -1.05 -19.41 25.77
CA PHE A 260 -0.65 -20.75 25.36
C PHE A 260 0.07 -21.55 26.44
N THR A 261 0.76 -20.86 27.34
CA THR A 261 1.41 -21.42 28.54
C THR A 261 0.54 -22.46 29.21
N SER A 262 1.13 -23.63 29.46
CA SER A 262 0.54 -24.74 30.21
C SER A 262 0.03 -24.27 31.57
N LYS A 263 -1.12 -24.82 31.97
CA LYS A 263 -1.58 -24.90 33.36
C LYS A 263 -1.33 -26.32 33.85
#